data_AF-A0A9D8D928-F1
#
_entry.id   AF-A0A9D8D928-F1
#
_cell.length_a   1.000
_cell.length_b   1.000
_cell.length_c   1.000
_cell.angle_alpha   90.00
_cell.angle_beta   90.00
_cell.angle_gamma   90.00
#
_symmetry.space_group_name_H-M   'P 1'
#
loop_
_entity.id
_entity.type
_entity.pdbx_description
1 polymer ?
#
loop_
_entity_poly.entity_id
_entity_poly.type
_entity_poly.pdbx_seq_one_letter_code
_entity_poly.pdbx_strand_id
1 'polypeptide(L)'
;MKQPPPNGTAEQHVREIRRQTRKKYSAEEKIRIVISGLRGEHSIAELCRREGIAESLYYVWSKEFMEAGKKRLAGDTERQASSGEVKDLRREMGALKE
;
A
#
# COMPACT_ATOMS: atom_id res chain seq x y z
N MET A 1 -18.39 -37.51 28.67
CA MET A 1 -18.01 -36.15 28.22
C MET A 1 -16.81 -36.24 27.28
N LYS A 2 -17.00 -36.02 25.98
CA LYS A 2 -15.87 -35.82 25.04
C LYS A 2 -15.43 -34.36 25.16
N GLN A 3 -14.14 -34.15 25.43
CA GLN A 3 -13.56 -32.82 25.51
C GLN A 3 -13.70 -32.10 24.15
N PRO A 4 -13.99 -30.79 24.12
CA PRO A 4 -13.99 -30.02 22.88
C PRO A 4 -12.55 -30.01 22.30
N PRO A 5 -12.40 -30.04 20.96
CA PRO A 5 -11.08 -30.06 20.34
C PRO A 5 -10.29 -28.80 20.73
N PRO A 6 -8.97 -28.92 20.95
CA PRO A 6 -8.14 -27.80 21.37
C PRO A 6 -8.19 -26.69 20.31
N ASN A 7 -8.40 -25.47 20.78
CA ASN A 7 -8.21 -24.22 20.04
C ASN A 7 -6.95 -24.32 19.16
N GLY A 8 -7.13 -24.31 17.83
CA GLY A 8 -6.10 -24.08 16.81
C GLY A 8 -4.81 -24.92 16.87
N THR A 9 -4.45 -25.61 15.80
CA THR A 9 -3.11 -26.23 15.70
C THR A 9 -2.00 -25.20 15.89
N ALA A 10 -0.82 -25.62 16.35
CA ALA A 10 0.34 -24.73 16.59
C ALA A 10 0.66 -23.84 15.36
N GLU A 11 0.44 -24.36 14.15
CA GLU A 11 0.58 -23.63 12.89
C GLU A 11 -0.40 -22.45 12.78
N GLN A 12 -1.64 -22.60 13.24
CA GLN A 12 -2.64 -21.54 13.26
C GLN A 12 -2.21 -20.42 14.22
N HIS A 13 -1.69 -20.76 15.40
CA HIS A 13 -1.18 -19.76 16.34
C HIS A 13 0.07 -19.02 15.80
N VAL A 14 1.00 -19.72 15.15
CA VAL A 14 2.18 -19.07 14.52
C VAL A 14 1.74 -18.12 13.41
N ARG A 15 0.74 -18.50 12.61
CA ARG A 15 0.18 -17.64 11.55
C ARG A 15 -0.50 -16.40 12.12
N GLU A 16 -1.27 -16.56 13.20
CA GLU A 16 -1.93 -15.49 13.93
C GLU A 16 -0.91 -14.48 14.47
N ILE A 17 0.13 -14.96 15.16
CA ILE A 17 1.22 -14.14 15.70
C ILE A 17 1.90 -13.37 14.58
N ARG A 18 2.29 -14.04 13.48
CA ARG A 18 2.92 -13.39 12.31
C ARG A 18 2.01 -12.34 11.67
N ARG A 19 0.69 -12.54 11.69
CA ARG A 19 -0.28 -11.55 11.17
C ARG A 19 -0.35 -10.34 12.09
N GLN A 20 -0.39 -10.55 13.40
CA GLN A 20 -0.49 -9.49 14.40
C GLN A 20 0.81 -8.66 14.50
N THR A 21 1.98 -9.28 14.39
CA THR A 21 3.28 -8.59 14.47
C THR A 21 3.75 -8.01 13.13
N ARG A 22 2.97 -8.17 12.05
CA ARG A 22 3.32 -7.64 10.72
C ARG A 22 3.34 -6.11 10.77
N LYS A 23 4.53 -5.54 10.58
CA LYS A 23 4.71 -4.10 10.38
C LYS A 23 3.87 -3.63 9.18
N LYS A 24 3.03 -2.62 9.40
CA LYS A 24 2.21 -1.99 8.35
C LYS A 24 2.99 -0.79 7.82
N TYR A 25 3.10 -0.69 6.50
CA TYR A 25 3.71 0.43 5.80
C TYR A 25 2.60 1.24 5.13
N SER A 26 2.60 2.55 5.35
CA SER A 26 1.69 3.46 4.64
C SER A 26 2.02 3.51 3.14
N ALA A 27 1.08 3.99 2.33
CA ALA A 27 1.33 4.18 0.91
C ALA A 27 2.48 5.17 0.66
N GLU A 28 2.53 6.25 1.44
CA GLU A 28 3.58 7.27 1.37
C GLU A 28 4.96 6.71 1.72
N GLU A 29 5.06 5.86 2.74
CA GLU A 29 6.31 5.20 3.11
C GLU A 29 6.81 4.31 1.97
N LYS A 30 5.94 3.47 1.40
CA LYS A 30 6.30 2.60 0.27
C LYS A 30 6.80 3.41 -0.93
N ILE A 31 6.08 4.47 -1.28
CA ILE A 31 6.44 5.35 -2.41
C ILE A 31 7.80 6.00 -2.18
N ARG A 32 8.06 6.55 -0.98
CA ARG A 32 9.36 7.16 -0.64
C ARG A 32 10.50 6.18 -0.85
N ILE A 33 10.37 4.96 -0.31
CA ILE A 33 11.40 3.92 -0.40
C ILE A 33 11.63 3.51 -1.86
N VAL A 34 10.56 3.30 -2.64
CA VAL A 34 10.68 2.97 -4.07
C VAL A 34 11.42 4.06 -4.83
N ILE A 35 11.08 5.33 -4.62
CA ILE A 35 11.73 6.47 -5.29
C ILE A 35 13.21 6.57 -4.90
N SER A 36 13.54 6.40 -3.61
CA SER A 36 14.94 6.37 -3.15
C SER A 36 15.75 5.26 -3.81
N GLY A 37 15.17 4.06 -3.97
CA GLY A 37 15.82 2.94 -4.65
C GLY A 37 15.99 3.18 -6.16
N LEU A 38 15.02 3.80 -6.82
CA LEU A 38 15.09 4.17 -8.23
C LEU A 38 16.14 5.26 -8.51
N ARG A 39 16.36 6.18 -7.56
CA ARG A 39 17.38 7.22 -7.69
C ARG A 39 18.80 6.65 -7.67
N GLY A 40 19.00 5.50 -7.02
CA GLY A 40 20.27 4.76 -7.07
C GLY A 40 21.41 5.36 -6.24
N GLU A 41 21.12 6.24 -5.27
CA GLU A 41 22.14 6.84 -4.38
C GLU A 41 22.81 5.80 -3.46
N HIS A 42 22.08 4.73 -3.13
CA HIS A 42 22.55 3.60 -2.34
C HIS A 42 22.17 2.29 -3.05
N SER A 43 22.92 1.22 -2.77
CA SER A 43 22.50 -0.12 -3.20
C SER A 43 21.14 -0.49 -2.58
N ILE A 44 20.34 -1.28 -3.29
CA ILE A 44 19.02 -1.73 -2.79
C ILE A 44 19.16 -2.46 -1.45
N ALA A 45 20.21 -3.27 -1.29
CA ALA A 45 20.51 -3.95 -0.04
C ALA A 45 20.78 -2.98 1.11
N GLU A 46 21.49 -1.87 0.88
CA GLU A 46 21.72 -0.85 1.91
C GLU A 46 20.44 -0.09 2.26
N LEU A 47 19.65 0.31 1.26
CA LEU A 47 18.37 0.96 1.47
C LEU A 47 17.42 0.07 2.29
N CYS A 48 17.32 -1.22 1.95
CA CYS A 48 16.45 -2.16 2.65
C CYS A 48 16.87 -2.37 4.10
N ARG A 49 18.18 -2.39 4.39
CA ARG A 49 18.69 -2.44 5.78
C ARG A 49 18.32 -1.19 6.58
N ARG A 50 18.45 0.00 6.00
CA ARG A 50 18.10 1.27 6.66
C ARG A 50 16.60 1.37 6.96
N GLU A 51 15.77 0.96 6.01
CA GLU A 51 14.30 1.04 6.13
C GLU A 51 13.70 -0.14 6.92
N GLY A 52 14.50 -1.17 7.21
CA GLY A 52 14.05 -2.36 7.94
C GLY A 52 13.09 -3.24 7.13
N ILE A 53 13.29 -3.32 5.81
CA ILE A 53 12.49 -4.13 4.89
C ILE A 53 13.33 -5.24 4.27
N ALA A 54 12.67 -6.31 3.82
CA ALA A 54 13.31 -7.31 2.98
C ALA A 54 13.45 -6.78 1.53
N GLU A 55 14.55 -7.12 0.86
CA GLU A 55 14.78 -6.74 -0.55
C GLU A 55 13.66 -7.24 -1.47
N SER A 56 13.12 -8.43 -1.21
CA SER A 56 11.98 -8.98 -1.95
C SER A 56 10.74 -8.06 -1.87
N LEU A 57 10.52 -7.41 -0.73
CA LEU A 57 9.40 -6.50 -0.53
C LEU A 57 9.59 -5.20 -1.33
N TYR A 58 10.83 -4.69 -1.40
CA TYR A 58 11.17 -3.56 -2.26
C TYR A 58 10.84 -3.85 -3.73
N TYR A 59 11.26 -5.01 -4.25
CA TYR A 59 11.01 -5.34 -5.65
C TYR A 59 9.52 -5.52 -5.97
N VAL A 60 8.74 -6.08 -5.04
CA VAL A 60 7.27 -6.15 -5.17
C VAL A 60 6.69 -4.74 -5.28
N TRP A 61 7.02 -3.84 -4.35
CA TRP A 61 6.50 -2.47 -4.37
C TRP A 61 6.97 -1.68 -5.59
N SER A 62 8.23 -1.82 -5.99
CA SER A 62 8.79 -1.16 -7.17
C SER A 62 8.04 -1.59 -8.45
N LYS A 63 7.76 -2.89 -8.59
CA LYS A 63 6.96 -3.42 -9.69
C LYS A 63 5.53 -2.85 -9.67
N GLU A 64 4.83 -2.94 -8.53
CA GLU A 64 3.46 -2.44 -8.39
C GLU A 64 3.37 -0.94 -8.70
N PHE A 65 4.33 -0.15 -8.21
CA PHE A 65 4.42 1.27 -8.45
C PHE A 65 4.60 1.60 -9.93
N MET A 66 5.52 0.90 -10.61
CA MET A 66 5.76 1.11 -12.05
C MET A 66 4.58 0.66 -12.91
N GLU A 67 3.95 -0.47 -12.59
CA GLU A 67 2.75 -0.95 -13.29
C GLU A 67 1.58 0.03 -13.13
N ALA A 68 1.34 0.52 -11.91
CA ALA A 68 0.32 1.54 -11.66
C ALA A 68 0.62 2.85 -12.41
N GLY A 69 1.87 3.28 -12.43
CA GLY A 69 2.33 4.45 -13.18
C GLY A 69 2.12 4.29 -14.68
N LYS A 70 2.54 3.16 -15.25
CA LYS A 70 2.33 2.82 -16.67
C LYS A 70 0.85 2.80 -17.02
N LYS A 71 0.02 2.13 -16.22
CA LYS A 71 -1.43 2.06 -16.43
C LYS A 71 -2.05 3.46 -16.46
N ARG A 72 -1.68 4.32 -15.50
CA ARG A 72 -2.15 5.71 -15.45
C ARG A 72 -1.71 6.52 -16.69
N LEU A 73 -0.47 6.35 -17.13
CA LEU A 73 0.08 7.07 -18.30
C LEU A 73 -0.48 6.54 -19.63
N ALA A 74 -0.78 5.25 -19.71
CA ALA A 74 -1.39 4.62 -20.89
C ALA A 74 -2.87 5.01 -21.10
N GLY A 75 -3.42 5.88 -20.25
CA GLY A 75 -4.76 6.41 -20.43
C GLY A 75 -5.87 5.53 -19.87
N ASP A 76 -5.57 4.52 -19.05
CA ASP A 76 -6.54 3.83 -18.17
C ASP A 76 -6.99 4.81 -17.07
N THR A 77 -7.68 5.85 -17.52
CA THR A 77 -8.26 6.90 -16.70
C THR A 77 -9.59 6.36 -16.22
N GLU A 78 -9.57 5.38 -15.32
CA GLU A 78 -10.63 5.33 -14.34
C GLU A 78 -10.57 6.66 -13.58
N ARG A 79 -11.57 7.45 -13.90
CA ARG A 79 -11.82 8.85 -13.62
C ARG A 79 -11.83 9.13 -12.11
N GLN A 80 -10.67 9.07 -11.45
CA GLN A 80 -10.48 9.60 -10.10
C GLN A 80 -10.05 11.08 -10.12
N ALA A 81 -10.63 11.85 -11.04
CA ALA A 81 -10.73 13.29 -10.89
C ALA A 81 -12.20 13.58 -10.61
N SER A 82 -12.57 13.61 -9.33
CA SER A 82 -13.50 14.58 -8.76
C SER A 82 -14.87 14.79 -9.47
N SER A 83 -15.47 13.80 -10.15
CA SER A 83 -16.80 14.02 -10.74
C SER A 83 -17.92 14.01 -9.70
N GLY A 84 -17.73 13.38 -8.53
CA GLY A 84 -18.66 13.45 -7.40
C GLY A 84 -18.44 14.73 -6.60
N GLU A 85 -17.24 14.89 -6.06
CA GLU A 85 -16.90 16.04 -5.21
C GLU A 85 -17.02 17.39 -5.93
N VAL A 86 -16.62 17.56 -7.20
CA VAL A 86 -16.87 18.83 -7.92
C VAL A 86 -18.35 19.05 -8.19
N LYS A 87 -19.16 17.99 -8.34
CA LYS A 87 -20.59 18.13 -8.60
C LYS A 87 -21.34 18.52 -7.32
N ASP A 88 -20.96 17.94 -6.18
CA ASP A 88 -21.48 18.32 -4.87
C ASP A 88 -21.02 19.73 -4.47
N LEU A 89 -19.74 20.07 -4.68
CA LEU A 89 -19.21 21.40 -4.41
C LEU A 89 -19.82 22.48 -5.32
N ARG A 90 -20.11 22.16 -6.60
CA ARG A 90 -20.86 23.05 -7.51
C ARG A 90 -22.31 23.21 -7.09
N ARG A 91 -22.94 22.17 -6.52
CA ARG A 91 -24.31 22.22 -6.00
C ARG A 91 -24.38 23.07 -4.73
N GLU A 92 -23.44 22.92 -3.80
CA GLU A 92 -23.33 23.76 -2.61
C GLU A 92 -23.05 25.23 -2.95
N MET A 93 -22.15 25.51 -3.89
CA MET A 93 -21.89 26.89 -4.35
C MET A 93 -23.09 27.55 -5.03
N GLY A 94 -23.97 26.77 -5.68
CA GLY A 94 -25.22 27.26 -6.25
C GLY A 94 -26.27 27.57 -5.18
N ALA A 95 -26.37 26.73 -4.14
CA ALA A 95 -27.30 26.92 -3.03
C ALA A 95 -26.93 28.08 -2.09
N LEU A 96 -25.66 28.50 -2.07
CA LEU A 96 -25.18 29.64 -1.28
C LEU A 96 -25.35 31.01 -1.97
N LYS A 97 -25.80 31.04 -3.24
CA LYS A 97 -25.92 32.26 -4.05
C LYS A 97 -27.35 32.77 -4.25
N GLU A 98 -28.31 32.26 -3.49
CA GLU A 98 -29.63 32.88 -3.30
C GLU A 98 -29.79 33.40 -1.87
#